data_AF-A0A4V1ULU0-F1
#
_entry.id   AF-A0A4V1ULU0-F1
#
_cell.length_a   1.000
_cell.length_b   1.000
_cell.length_c   1.000
_cell.angle_alpha   90.00
_cell.angle_beta   90.00
_cell.angle_gamma   90.00
#
_symmetry.space_group_name_H-M   'P 1'
#
loop_
_entity.id
_entity.type
_entity.pdbx_description
1 polymer ?
#
loop_
_entity_poly.entity_id
_entity_poly.type
_entity_poly.pdbx_seq_one_letter_code
_entity_poly.pdbx_strand_id
1 'polypeptide(L)' 'THSAQRPGGAGTETAGVRESIPAMTRAAVAVGLDALFIEVHPNPDKALSDKATQWPLARARELLEPVAALHSLRHK' A
#
# COMPACT_ATOMS: atom_id res chain seq x y z
N THR A 1 0.88 -3.20 -2.06
CA THR A 1 -0.56 -3.18 -2.44
C THR A 1 -1.11 -4.58 -2.56
N HIS A 2 -0.46 -5.49 -3.31
CA HIS A 2 -0.90 -6.89 -3.44
C HIS A 2 -1.09 -7.64 -2.11
N SER A 3 -0.24 -7.41 -1.10
CA SER A 3 -0.41 -8.06 0.21
C SER A 3 -1.72 -7.69 0.93
N ALA A 4 -2.41 -6.64 0.50
CA ALA A 4 -3.73 -6.24 1.01
C ALA A 4 -4.89 -6.75 0.15
N GLN A 5 -4.62 -7.54 -0.90
CA GLN A 5 -5.65 -8.16 -1.73
C GLN A 5 -6.38 -9.27 -0.97
N ARG A 6 -7.61 -9.54 -1.40
CA ARG A 6 -8.43 -10.69 -1.02
C ARG A 6 -8.79 -11.45 -2.29
N PRO A 7 -7.98 -12.45 -2.69
CA PRO A 7 -8.21 -13.23 -3.91
C PRO A 7 -9.61 -13.86 -3.92
N GLY A 8 -10.34 -13.71 -5.04
CA GLY A 8 -11.72 -14.19 -5.17
C GLY A 8 -12.77 -13.46 -4.33
N GLY A 9 -12.38 -12.41 -3.59
CA GLY A 9 -13.26 -11.71 -2.65
C GLY A 9 -14.35 -10.84 -3.29
N ALA A 10 -14.37 -10.70 -4.62
CA ALA A 10 -15.39 -9.96 -5.37
C ALA A 10 -15.95 -10.77 -6.57
N GLY A 11 -16.03 -12.09 -6.45
CA GLY A 11 -16.61 -12.95 -7.50
C GLY A 11 -15.69 -13.12 -8.71
N THR A 12 -15.78 -12.22 -9.69
CA THR A 12 -14.97 -12.25 -10.92
C THR A 12 -13.69 -11.41 -10.83
N GLU A 13 -13.51 -10.66 -9.74
CA GLU A 13 -12.36 -9.78 -9.53
C GLU A 13 -11.73 -9.99 -8.15
N THR A 14 -10.47 -9.58 -8.01
CA THR A 14 -9.76 -9.56 -6.72
C THR A 14 -10.23 -8.37 -5.88
N ALA A 15 -10.66 -8.63 -4.66
CA ALA A 15 -11.00 -7.59 -3.68
C ALA A 15 -9.75 -7.16 -2.88
N GLY A 16 -9.91 -6.31 -1.87
CA GLY A 16 -8.83 -5.90 -0.99
C GLY A 16 -9.28 -4.98 0.13
N VAL A 17 -8.35 -4.67 1.03
CA VAL A 17 -8.56 -3.74 2.16
C VAL A 17 -7.53 -2.63 2.05
N ARG A 18 -7.83 -1.60 1.27
CA ARG A 18 -6.90 -0.48 1.04
C ARG A 18 -6.50 0.21 2.35
N GLU A 19 -7.40 0.26 3.31
CA GLU A 19 -7.27 0.93 4.60
C GLU A 19 -6.21 0.28 5.50
N SER A 20 -5.86 -0.99 5.27
CA SER A 20 -4.80 -1.67 6.02
C SER A 20 -3.40 -1.28 5.55
N ILE A 21 -3.25 -0.77 4.32
CA ILE A 21 -1.96 -0.49 3.69
C ILE A 21 -1.07 0.40 4.57
N PRO A 22 -1.53 1.53 5.16
CA PRO A 22 -0.70 2.36 6.02
C PRO A 22 -0.15 1.62 7.25
N ALA A 23 -0.94 0.74 7.86
CA ALA A 23 -0.47 -0.05 9.00
C ALA A 23 0.55 -1.11 8.56
N MET A 24 0.29 -1.79 7.44
CA MET A 24 1.19 -2.81 6.89
C MET A 24 2.54 -2.24 6.45
N THR A 25 2.57 -1.07 5.80
CA THR A 25 3.83 -0.45 5.35
C THR A 25 4.70 -0.04 6.53
N ARG A 26 4.11 0.54 7.59
CA ARG A 26 4.83 0.87 8.83
C ARG A 26 5.37 -0.38 9.51
N ALA A 27 4.57 -1.45 9.60
CA ALA A 27 5.00 -2.72 10.19
C ALA A 27 6.17 -3.35 9.40
N ALA A 28 6.06 -3.39 8.07
CA ALA A 28 7.11 -3.94 7.22
C ALA A 28 8.43 -3.18 7.35
N VAL A 29 8.37 -1.84 7.38
CA VAL A 29 9.57 -1.02 7.60
C VAL A 29 10.14 -1.18 9.01
N ALA A 30 9.30 -1.28 10.04
CA ALA A 30 9.76 -1.48 11.42
C ALA A 30 10.51 -2.80 11.60
N VAL A 31 10.00 -3.89 11.01
CA VAL A 31 10.69 -5.20 10.98
C VAL A 31 12.01 -5.08 10.22
N GLY A 32 11.95 -4.48 9.05
CA GLY A 32 13.10 -4.22 8.20
C GLY A 32 12.96 -4.76 6.81
N LEU A 33 13.27 -3.89 5.85
CA LEU A 33 13.24 -4.17 4.43
C LEU A 33 14.24 -3.27 3.71
N ASP A 34 14.69 -3.74 2.54
CA ASP A 34 15.54 -2.97 1.63
C ASP A 34 14.71 -2.13 0.66
N ALA A 35 13.51 -2.59 0.31
CA ALA A 35 12.61 -1.92 -0.64
C ALA A 35 11.13 -2.10 -0.27
N LEU A 36 10.33 -1.09 -0.64
CA LEU A 36 8.88 -1.10 -0.52
C LEU A 36 8.25 -0.91 -1.90
N PHE A 37 7.33 -1.81 -2.28
CA PHE A 37 6.58 -1.73 -3.53
C PHE A 37 5.12 -1.31 -3.28
N ILE A 38 4.68 -0.24 -3.95
CA ILE A 38 3.31 0.29 -3.86
C ILE A 38 2.83 0.70 -5.27
N GLU A 39 1.64 0.24 -5.64
CA GLU A 39 0.92 0.74 -6.82
C GLU A 39 0.05 1.94 -6.46
N VAL A 40 -0.02 2.90 -7.36
CA VAL A 40 -0.77 4.14 -7.18
C VAL A 40 -1.61 4.46 -8.41
N HIS A 41 -2.73 5.17 -8.21
CA HIS A 41 -3.56 5.66 -9.31
C HIS A 41 -4.16 7.03 -8.98
N PRO A 42 -4.34 7.94 -9.98
CA PRO A 42 -5.02 9.22 -9.76
C PRO A 42 -6.47 9.07 -9.27
N ASN A 43 -7.14 8.00 -9.70
CA ASN A 43 -8.50 7.64 -9.28
C ASN A 43 -8.62 6.12 -9.14
N PRO A 44 -8.25 5.51 -8.00
CA PRO A 44 -8.17 4.07 -7.85
C PRO A 44 -9.44 3.31 -8.29
N ASP A 45 -10.62 3.89 -8.11
CA ASP A 45 -11.89 3.24 -8.46
C ASP A 45 -12.09 3.09 -9.98
N LYS A 46 -11.31 3.82 -10.79
CA LYS A 46 -11.26 3.70 -12.26
C LYS A 46 -10.07 2.87 -12.76
N ALA A 47 -9.26 2.28 -11.87
CA ALA A 47 -8.15 1.44 -12.30
C ALA A 47 -8.66 0.16 -13.00
N LEU A 48 -8.00 -0.21 -14.10
CA LEU A 48 -8.37 -1.39 -14.90
C LEU A 48 -7.97 -2.71 -14.23
N SER A 49 -7.04 -2.67 -13.28
CA SER A 49 -6.66 -3.77 -12.40
C SER A 49 -6.48 -3.24 -10.99
N ASP A 50 -6.63 -4.12 -10.00
CA ASP A 50 -6.25 -3.88 -8.60
C ASP A 50 -6.87 -2.64 -7.95
N LYS A 51 -8.00 -2.14 -8.48
CA LYS A 51 -8.70 -0.95 -7.99
C LYS A 51 -8.92 -0.98 -6.48
N ALA A 52 -9.20 -2.14 -5.90
CA ALA A 52 -9.42 -2.32 -4.46
C ALA A 52 -8.16 -2.09 -3.59
N THR A 53 -6.96 -2.07 -4.15
CA THR A 53 -5.70 -1.96 -3.39
C THR A 53 -4.72 -0.91 -3.90
N GLN A 54 -4.89 -0.38 -5.11
CA GLN A 54 -4.08 0.77 -5.56
C GLN A 54 -4.33 1.98 -4.65
N TRP A 55 -3.25 2.67 -4.27
CA TRP A 55 -3.32 3.83 -3.38
C TRP A 55 -3.60 5.12 -4.16
N PRO A 56 -4.40 6.09 -3.63
CA PRO A 56 -4.61 7.36 -4.30
C PRO A 56 -3.29 8.12 -4.47
N LEU A 57 -2.94 8.48 -5.71
CA LEU A 57 -1.67 9.14 -6.01
C LEU A 57 -1.51 10.45 -5.22
N ALA A 58 -2.57 11.23 -5.08
CA ALA A 58 -2.58 12.48 -4.31
C ALA A 58 -2.23 12.28 -2.82
N ARG A 59 -2.40 11.05 -2.29
CA ARG A 59 -2.11 10.67 -0.90
C ARG A 59 -0.81 9.87 -0.78
N ALA A 60 -0.01 9.74 -1.84
CA ALA A 60 1.22 8.97 -1.80
C ALA A 60 2.23 9.56 -0.80
N ARG A 61 2.35 10.90 -0.76
CA ARG A 61 3.22 11.61 0.19
C ARG A 61 2.82 11.33 1.65
N GLU A 62 1.53 11.43 1.95
CA GLU A 62 0.96 11.13 3.27
C GLU A 62 1.30 9.71 3.75
N LEU A 63 1.32 8.74 2.83
CA LEU A 63 1.70 7.36 3.13
C LEU A 63 3.22 7.20 3.32
N LEU A 64 4.04 7.81 2.45
CA LEU A 64 5.47 7.55 2.35
C LEU A 64 6.32 8.35 3.36
N GLU A 65 5.94 9.57 3.72
CA GLU A 65 6.71 10.40 4.66
C GLU A 65 6.88 9.74 6.04
N PRO A 66 5.82 9.23 6.70
CA PRO A 66 5.97 8.51 7.98
C PRO A 66 6.80 7.24 7.84
N VAL A 67 6.68 6.55 6.70
CA VAL A 67 7.39 5.29 6.42
C VAL A 67 8.89 5.55 6.23
N ALA A 68 9.26 6.58 5.48
CA ALA A 68 10.65 7.00 5.31
C ALA A 68 11.28 7.46 6.63
N ALA A 69 10.54 8.21 7.44
CA ALA A 69 10.98 8.62 8.78
C ALA A 69 11.28 7.40 9.66
N LEU A 70 10.38 6.41 9.71
CA LEU A 70 10.61 5.16 10.44
C LEU A 70 11.83 4.38 9.93
N HIS A 71 12.01 4.28 8.61
CA HIS A 71 13.17 3.60 8.02
C HIS A 71 14.48 4.26 8.47
N SER A 72 14.55 5.59 8.50
CA SER A 72 15.75 6.33 8.90
C SER A 72 16.17 6.11 10.35
N LEU A 73 15.24 5.72 11.23
CA LEU A 73 15.54 5.42 12.63
C LEU A 73 16.19 4.06 12.82
N ARG A 74 16.04 3.13 11.87
CA ARG A 74 16.63 1.78 11.95
C ARG A 74 18.10 1.74 11.59
N HIS A 75 18.61 2.76 10.91
CA HIS A 75 20.02 2.87 10.50
C HIS A 75 20.86 3.71 11.47
N LYS A 76 20.34 3.97 12.67
CA LYS A 76 21.06 4.59 13.79
C LYS A 76 21.37 3.52 14.84
#